data_AF-A0A4R7MD34-F1
#
_entry.id   AF-A0A4R7MD34-F1
#
_cell.length_a   1.000
_cell.length_b   1.000
_cell.length_c   1.000
_cell.angle_alpha   90.00
_cell.angle_beta   90.00
_cell.angle_gamma   90.00
#
_symmetry.space_group_name_H-M   'P 1'
#
loop_
_entity.id
_entity.type
_entity.pdbx_description
1 polymer ?
#
loop_
_entity_poly.entity_id
_entity_poly.type
_entity_poly.pdbx_seq_one_letter_code
_entity_poly.pdbx_strand_id
1 'polypeptide(L)'
;MKKSKRIAAAVAGTCVLGALFVVDPASASPADNPQVPDLSSLMAAAPAPGAHAFFISPAGSDSNPGTQDAPFKTLMKAQSAASAGDIVYIRAGTYNQFEIPETNNPFEDVYHYVNDIYKSGITYAAYPGDARPVFDFSTVPTDQRVAGFYIETAVTGVNFVGFDVTGVKVGGQKQSEAFRIAGGANFFKMAAHDNEAIGFYYTLDGTGVVLDSDSYNNIGPTALSAGNTDGFGAHAKDVWFINDRAWHNSDDGYDSITSTGRVAYINDWSFGHHGNQNGVGDQNGFKVGGYAYRTTGLPDPIPLHTVINSLGADNGANNFYANHQPGQSAYWINNTAYKPGYGANFNMLERVSPTSPENIPGYREVLHNNVAFTGPLTSNDNTPADNETNNSWTINGGLSVTAGDFESLDMQQLTAPRKADGGLPDVSFLKPVAGSALQQYGLGYLADKGDPFATLEKLVTAYSSSGDIDNQGLRDSLLSKLQDHELAAFTQELKAQRQKHISEYAADTLTLVAAALAR
;
A
#
# COMPACT_ATOMS: atom_id res chain seq x y z
N MET A 1 47.17 -17.65 -8.55
CA MET A 1 45.83 -17.82 -9.16
C MET A 1 44.99 -18.77 -8.30
N LYS A 2 44.16 -18.24 -7.39
CA LYS A 2 43.03 -18.95 -6.79
C LYS A 2 41.93 -17.91 -6.57
N LYS A 3 40.83 -18.02 -7.34
CA LYS A 3 39.66 -17.15 -7.26
C LYS A 3 38.85 -17.57 -6.02
N SER A 4 38.63 -16.66 -5.07
CA SER A 4 37.65 -16.87 -3.99
C SER A 4 36.29 -16.29 -4.41
N LYS A 5 35.29 -17.16 -4.55
CA LYS A 5 33.88 -16.76 -4.65
C LYS A 5 33.47 -16.13 -3.30
N ARG A 6 32.97 -14.89 -3.32
CA ARG A 6 32.23 -14.31 -2.20
C ARG A 6 30.77 -14.70 -2.38
N ILE A 7 30.25 -15.46 -1.43
CA ILE A 7 28.81 -15.73 -1.27
C ILE A 7 28.31 -14.61 -0.36
N ALA A 8 27.39 -13.78 -0.84
CA ALA A 8 26.64 -12.86 0.00
C ALA A 8 25.63 -13.69 0.81
N ALA A 9 25.79 -13.70 2.13
CA ALA A 9 24.80 -14.24 3.04
C ALA A 9 23.94 -13.07 3.51
N ALA A 10 22.66 -13.08 3.14
CA ALA A 10 21.65 -12.21 3.73
C ALA A 10 21.50 -12.58 5.21
N VAL A 11 21.74 -11.62 6.10
CA VAL A 11 21.53 -11.81 7.55
C VAL A 11 20.06 -11.55 7.81
N ALA A 12 19.26 -12.62 7.84
CA ALA A 12 17.89 -12.58 8.32
C ALA A 12 17.89 -12.27 9.83
N GLY A 13 17.41 -11.07 10.20
CA GLY A 13 17.23 -10.67 11.60
C GLY A 13 16.07 -11.41 12.23
N THR A 14 16.36 -12.36 13.13
CA THR A 14 15.38 -13.11 13.91
C THR A 14 14.70 -12.21 14.94
N CYS A 15 13.40 -11.95 14.77
CA CYS A 15 12.57 -11.28 15.77
C CYS A 15 12.12 -12.32 16.82
N VAL A 16 12.62 -12.23 18.05
CA VAL A 16 12.16 -13.07 19.17
C VAL A 16 11.10 -12.29 19.94
N LEU A 17 9.83 -12.61 19.72
CA LEU A 17 8.71 -12.07 20.50
C LEU A 17 8.61 -12.81 21.84
N GLY A 18 8.77 -12.10 22.95
CA GLY A 18 8.58 -12.62 24.31
C GLY A 18 7.12 -12.96 24.58
N ALA A 19 6.89 -14.12 25.19
CA ALA A 19 5.56 -14.62 25.55
C ALA A 19 4.84 -13.68 26.53
N LEU A 20 3.70 -13.13 26.12
CA LEU A 20 2.74 -12.42 26.97
C LEU A 20 1.68 -13.41 27.47
N PHE A 21 1.38 -13.33 28.77
CA PHE A 21 0.36 -14.12 29.44
C PHE A 21 -1.03 -13.79 28.89
N VAL A 22 -1.78 -14.83 28.52
CA VAL A 22 -3.18 -14.75 28.09
C VAL A 22 -4.05 -14.43 29.30
N VAL A 23 -4.67 -13.25 29.31
CA VAL A 23 -5.88 -12.98 30.07
C VAL A 23 -7.07 -13.16 29.11
N ASP A 24 -8.05 -13.97 29.51
CA ASP A 24 -9.25 -14.26 28.72
C ASP A 24 -9.95 -12.97 28.26
N PRO A 25 -10.32 -12.84 26.98
CA PRO A 25 -11.08 -11.70 26.51
C PRO A 25 -12.50 -11.78 27.08
N ALA A 26 -12.90 -10.73 27.80
CA ALA A 26 -14.30 -10.42 28.00
C ALA A 26 -14.97 -10.32 26.62
N SER A 27 -16.08 -11.03 26.46
CA SER A 27 -16.90 -11.10 25.26
C SER A 27 -17.05 -9.75 24.55
N ALA A 28 -16.41 -9.60 23.39
CA ALA A 28 -16.65 -8.50 22.47
C ALA A 28 -18.11 -8.56 22.01
N SER A 29 -18.81 -7.43 22.13
CA SER A 29 -20.14 -7.26 21.52
C SER A 29 -20.00 -7.19 19.99
N PRO A 30 -21.01 -7.62 19.21
CA PRO A 30 -20.94 -7.73 17.75
C PRO A 30 -21.11 -6.38 17.03
N ALA A 31 -20.36 -5.34 17.40
CA ALA A 31 -20.44 -4.00 16.80
C ALA A 31 -19.16 -3.53 16.07
N ASP A 32 -18.11 -4.35 15.99
CA ASP A 32 -16.80 -3.93 15.47
C ASP A 32 -16.44 -4.65 14.16
N ASN A 33 -17.10 -4.27 13.06
CA ASN A 33 -16.57 -4.57 11.74
C ASN A 33 -16.11 -3.25 11.12
N PRO A 34 -14.80 -3.05 10.84
CA PRO A 34 -14.33 -1.80 10.25
C PRO A 34 -14.99 -1.65 8.87
N GLN A 35 -16.00 -0.78 8.80
CA GLN A 35 -16.59 -0.43 7.52
C GLN A 35 -15.50 0.25 6.70
N VAL A 36 -15.25 -0.30 5.51
CA VAL A 36 -14.48 0.38 4.47
C VAL A 36 -14.94 1.83 4.34
N PRO A 37 -14.02 2.80 4.25
CA PRO A 37 -14.40 4.20 4.20
C PRO A 37 -15.35 4.47 3.04
N ASP A 38 -16.33 5.32 3.30
CA ASP A 38 -17.02 6.01 2.22
C ASP A 38 -16.02 6.95 1.54
N LEU A 39 -15.46 6.52 0.40
CA LEU A 39 -14.49 7.29 -0.35
C LEU A 39 -15.03 8.66 -0.78
N SER A 40 -16.34 8.82 -0.96
CA SER A 40 -16.92 10.13 -1.29
C SER A 40 -16.75 11.12 -0.14
N SER A 41 -16.91 10.65 1.11
CA SER A 41 -16.66 11.44 2.33
C SER A 41 -15.18 11.75 2.50
N LEU A 42 -14.31 10.75 2.32
CA LEU A 42 -12.86 10.91 2.39
C LEU A 42 -12.35 11.97 1.41
N MET A 43 -12.83 11.92 0.16
CA MET A 43 -12.40 12.85 -0.90
C MET A 43 -12.99 14.25 -0.76
N ALA A 44 -14.20 14.38 -0.21
CA ALA A 44 -14.83 15.67 0.02
C ALA A 44 -14.13 16.48 1.11
N ALA A 45 -13.50 15.82 2.09
CA ALA A 45 -12.86 16.46 3.24
C ALA A 45 -13.75 17.54 3.88
N ALA A 46 -15.02 17.19 4.09
CA ALA A 46 -16.06 18.07 4.63
C ALA A 46 -16.60 17.50 5.95
N PRO A 47 -17.02 18.36 6.90
CA PRO A 47 -17.62 17.89 8.14
C PRO A 47 -18.95 17.17 7.86
N ALA A 48 -19.25 16.12 8.62
CA ALA A 48 -20.56 15.49 8.58
C ALA A 48 -21.66 16.50 9.02
N PRO A 49 -22.92 16.34 8.59
CA PRO A 49 -24.02 17.21 9.03
C PRO A 49 -24.11 17.28 10.56
N GLY A 50 -23.97 18.49 11.12
CA GLY A 50 -24.01 18.72 12.57
C GLY A 50 -22.67 18.54 13.29
N ALA A 51 -21.60 18.17 12.57
CA ALA A 51 -20.25 18.06 13.12
C ALA A 51 -19.53 19.42 13.17
N HIS A 52 -18.50 19.50 14.02
CA HIS A 52 -17.67 20.69 14.19
C HIS A 52 -16.46 20.66 13.25
N ALA A 53 -16.02 21.87 12.87
CA ALA A 53 -14.75 22.09 12.19
C ALA A 53 -13.79 22.82 13.13
N PHE A 54 -12.67 22.18 13.45
CA PHE A 54 -11.55 22.78 14.16
C PHE A 54 -10.43 23.13 13.19
N PHE A 55 -9.57 24.08 13.58
CA PHE A 55 -8.48 24.56 12.75
C PHE A 55 -7.18 24.53 13.52
N ILE A 56 -6.10 24.08 12.87
CA ILE A 56 -4.73 24.16 13.38
C ILE A 56 -3.87 25.02 12.46
N SER A 57 -2.90 25.76 13.00
CA SER A 57 -1.94 26.55 12.22
C SER A 57 -0.61 26.65 12.96
N PRO A 58 0.55 26.70 12.29
CA PRO A 58 1.84 26.91 12.96
C PRO A 58 1.92 28.23 13.73
N ALA A 59 1.14 29.25 13.31
CA ALA A 59 1.01 30.54 13.98
C ALA A 59 -0.12 30.59 15.03
N GLY A 60 -0.83 29.48 15.24
CA GLY A 60 -1.93 29.37 16.20
C GLY A 60 -1.46 29.31 17.66
N SER A 61 -2.41 29.11 18.57
CA SER A 61 -2.17 28.90 20.00
C SER A 61 -3.12 27.85 20.56
N ASP A 62 -2.64 26.94 21.39
CA ASP A 62 -3.51 25.91 22.02
C ASP A 62 -4.43 26.48 23.11
N SER A 63 -4.29 27.77 23.44
CA SER A 63 -5.26 28.52 24.22
C SER A 63 -6.42 29.12 23.40
N ASN A 64 -6.32 29.12 22.07
CA ASN A 64 -7.38 29.60 21.19
C ASN A 64 -8.58 28.63 21.18
N PRO A 65 -9.77 29.04 20.70
CA PRO A 65 -10.93 28.16 20.61
C PRO A 65 -10.90 27.15 19.45
N GLY A 66 -9.89 27.18 18.57
CA GLY A 66 -9.80 26.26 17.41
C GLY A 66 -10.67 26.65 16.22
N THR A 67 -11.11 27.90 16.16
CA THR A 67 -11.88 28.46 15.02
C THR A 67 -10.97 28.86 13.87
N GLN A 68 -11.52 29.11 12.68
CA GLN A 68 -10.72 29.54 11.52
C GLN A 68 -9.90 30.82 11.78
N ASP A 69 -10.47 31.80 12.48
CA ASP A 69 -9.82 33.09 12.80
C ASP A 69 -8.86 32.99 14.01
N ALA A 70 -9.07 32.00 14.87
CA ALA A 70 -8.25 31.73 16.05
C ALA A 70 -8.00 30.21 16.15
N PRO A 71 -7.07 29.66 15.33
CA PRO A 71 -6.80 28.24 15.27
C PRO A 71 -5.97 27.77 16.47
N PHE A 72 -6.09 26.49 16.81
CA PHE A 72 -5.13 25.83 17.69
C PHE A 72 -3.73 25.82 17.06
N LYS A 73 -2.70 25.56 17.86
CA LYS A 73 -1.33 25.41 17.36
C LYS A 73 -1.04 23.96 16.96
N THR A 74 -1.43 23.02 17.82
CA THR A 74 -1.03 21.61 17.68
C THR A 74 -2.19 20.73 17.22
N LEU A 75 -1.85 19.64 16.53
CA LEU A 75 -2.80 18.60 16.17
C LEU A 75 -3.36 17.91 17.41
N MET A 76 -2.53 17.67 18.43
CA MET A 76 -2.97 17.02 19.67
C MET A 76 -4.00 17.83 20.45
N LYS A 77 -3.91 19.17 20.44
CA LYS A 77 -4.98 20.01 20.98
C LYS A 77 -6.29 19.87 20.21
N ALA A 78 -6.23 19.83 18.88
CA ALA A 78 -7.41 19.64 18.04
C ALA A 78 -8.03 18.26 18.20
N GLN A 79 -7.23 17.19 18.22
CA GLN A 79 -7.68 15.82 18.49
C GLN A 79 -8.38 15.74 19.87
N SER A 80 -7.85 16.43 20.88
CA SER A 80 -8.49 16.46 22.21
C SER A 80 -9.88 17.11 22.18
N ALA A 81 -10.07 18.15 21.35
CA ALA A 81 -11.34 18.85 21.20
C ALA A 81 -12.35 18.13 20.29
N ALA A 82 -11.87 17.47 19.23
CA ALA A 82 -12.69 16.81 18.22
C ALA A 82 -13.34 15.50 18.73
N SER A 83 -14.49 15.18 18.16
CA SER A 83 -15.24 13.94 18.34
C SER A 83 -15.48 13.23 17.00
N ALA A 84 -15.95 11.99 17.04
CA ALA A 84 -16.29 11.25 15.81
C ALA A 84 -17.27 12.06 14.93
N GLY A 85 -16.96 12.16 13.64
CA GLY A 85 -17.68 12.97 12.66
C GLY A 85 -17.10 14.37 12.43
N ASP A 86 -16.30 14.89 13.37
CA ASP A 86 -15.66 16.20 13.25
C ASP A 86 -14.49 16.19 12.24
N ILE A 87 -14.16 17.39 11.77
CA ILE A 87 -13.00 17.63 10.93
C ILE A 87 -12.03 18.61 11.60
N VAL A 88 -10.74 18.30 11.47
CA VAL A 88 -9.63 19.19 11.83
C VAL A 88 -8.99 19.67 10.53
N TYR A 89 -9.23 20.93 10.19
CA TYR A 89 -8.59 21.61 9.07
C TYR A 89 -7.18 22.07 9.43
N ILE A 90 -6.23 21.67 8.59
CA ILE A 90 -4.80 21.95 8.73
C ILE A 90 -4.46 23.08 7.76
N ARG A 91 -4.10 24.25 8.30
CA ARG A 91 -3.73 25.42 7.51
C ARG A 91 -2.34 25.24 6.89
N ALA A 92 -2.07 25.97 5.80
CA ALA A 92 -0.75 25.97 5.18
C ALA A 92 0.37 26.31 6.18
N GLY A 93 1.52 25.68 6.00
CA GLY A 93 2.76 25.94 6.73
C GLY A 93 3.46 24.67 7.19
N THR A 94 4.59 24.87 7.86
CA THR A 94 5.42 23.79 8.41
C THR A 94 5.14 23.62 9.90
N TYR A 95 4.77 22.40 10.30
CA TYR A 95 4.57 21.98 11.67
C TYR A 95 5.80 21.19 12.12
N ASN A 96 6.65 21.81 12.94
CA ASN A 96 7.93 21.24 13.41
C ASN A 96 8.17 21.41 14.92
N GLN A 97 7.11 21.74 15.66
CA GLN A 97 7.15 21.88 17.12
C GLN A 97 6.18 20.87 17.72
N PHE A 98 6.74 19.83 18.32
CA PHE A 98 5.97 18.73 18.91
C PHE A 98 6.25 18.62 20.40
N GLU A 99 5.21 18.32 21.16
CA GLU A 99 5.35 17.87 22.53
C GLU A 99 5.55 16.36 22.50
N ILE A 100 6.68 15.89 23.02
CA ILE A 100 7.04 14.47 23.04
C ILE A 100 7.04 14.05 24.51
N PRO A 101 6.00 13.36 24.98
CA PRO A 101 5.97 12.85 26.35
C PRO A 101 7.15 11.90 26.58
N GLU A 102 7.84 12.02 27.72
CA GLU A 102 8.88 11.05 28.08
C GLU A 102 8.26 9.66 28.26
N THR A 103 8.53 8.76 27.32
CA THR A 103 8.32 7.33 27.49
C THR A 103 9.54 6.77 28.22
N ASN A 104 9.45 6.65 29.55
CA ASN A 104 10.53 6.11 30.37
C ASN A 104 10.74 4.60 30.11
N ASN A 105 11.36 4.22 28.98
CA ASN A 105 11.69 2.83 28.71
C ASN A 105 12.78 2.67 27.62
N PRO A 106 13.97 2.10 27.92
CA PRO A 106 15.10 2.03 26.98
C PRO A 106 15.12 0.79 26.06
N PHE A 107 13.98 0.11 25.81
CA PHE A 107 13.95 -1.05 24.91
C PHE A 107 13.81 -0.66 23.43
N GLU A 108 14.30 -1.50 22.53
CA GLU A 108 14.32 -1.28 21.07
C GLU A 108 12.94 -1.22 20.40
N ASP A 109 11.87 -1.59 21.10
CA ASP A 109 10.47 -1.53 20.63
C ASP A 109 9.71 -0.33 21.20
N VAL A 110 10.39 0.60 21.87
CA VAL A 110 9.78 1.81 22.41
C VAL A 110 9.83 2.90 21.36
N TYR A 111 8.75 3.68 21.30
CA TYR A 111 8.53 4.72 20.32
C TYR A 111 8.32 6.07 21.00
N HIS A 112 8.82 7.12 20.34
CA HIS A 112 8.23 8.45 20.39
C HIS A 112 6.97 8.44 19.52
N TYR A 113 5.80 8.28 20.15
CA TYR A 113 4.51 8.52 19.50
C TYR A 113 4.23 10.02 19.49
N VAL A 114 4.61 10.70 18.40
CA VAL A 114 4.61 12.17 18.36
C VAL A 114 3.20 12.72 18.25
N ASN A 115 2.40 12.20 17.32
CA ASN A 115 0.98 12.45 17.25
C ASN A 115 0.23 11.14 17.54
N ASP A 116 -0.22 11.00 18.78
CA ASP A 116 -0.93 9.81 19.27
C ASP A 116 -2.45 9.93 19.01
N ILE A 117 -2.94 9.18 18.03
CA ILE A 117 -4.32 9.22 17.58
C ILE A 117 -5.11 8.13 18.30
N TYR A 118 -5.87 8.55 19.32
CA TYR A 118 -6.64 7.68 20.22
C TYR A 118 -8.17 7.81 20.09
N LYS A 119 -8.66 8.62 19.15
CA LYS A 119 -10.09 8.80 18.87
C LYS A 119 -10.46 8.39 17.45
N SER A 120 -11.54 7.62 17.34
CA SER A 120 -12.13 7.17 16.09
C SER A 120 -12.93 8.26 15.36
N GLY A 121 -13.10 8.08 14.05
CA GLY A 121 -14.08 8.83 13.25
C GLY A 121 -13.74 10.30 12.96
N ILE A 122 -12.50 10.75 13.23
CA ILE A 122 -12.08 12.13 12.97
C ILE A 122 -11.39 12.23 11.62
N THR A 123 -11.67 13.30 10.87
CA THR A 123 -10.95 13.63 9.63
C THR A 123 -9.92 14.74 9.89
N TYR A 124 -8.67 14.52 9.51
CA TYR A 124 -7.58 15.51 9.53
C TYR A 124 -7.24 15.90 8.10
N ALA A 125 -7.60 17.10 7.68
CA ALA A 125 -7.53 17.49 6.27
C ALA A 125 -6.82 18.82 6.07
N ALA A 126 -5.96 18.91 5.05
CA ALA A 126 -5.49 20.19 4.55
C ALA A 126 -6.67 21.09 4.18
N TYR A 127 -6.58 22.37 4.53
CA TYR A 127 -7.64 23.32 4.25
C TYR A 127 -7.75 23.58 2.73
N PRO A 128 -8.94 23.47 2.11
CA PRO A 128 -9.08 23.67 0.67
C PRO A 128 -8.60 25.05 0.20
N GLY A 129 -7.77 25.08 -0.84
CA GLY A 129 -7.21 26.31 -1.42
C GLY A 129 -5.93 26.82 -0.75
N ASP A 130 -5.57 26.31 0.43
CA ASP A 130 -4.26 26.56 1.03
C ASP A 130 -3.16 25.76 0.28
N ALA A 131 -1.90 26.21 0.39
CA ALA A 131 -0.76 25.38 0.04
C ALA A 131 -0.70 24.13 0.94
N ARG A 132 -0.16 23.02 0.41
CA ARG A 132 -0.06 21.75 1.16
C ARG A 132 0.69 21.95 2.48
N PRO A 133 0.09 21.61 3.64
CA PRO A 133 0.78 21.63 4.92
C PRO A 133 1.89 20.56 4.97
N VAL A 134 2.94 20.82 5.73
CA VAL A 134 4.06 19.89 5.93
C VAL A 134 4.26 19.65 7.42
N PHE A 135 4.22 18.39 7.86
CA PHE A 135 4.69 17.99 9.17
C PHE A 135 6.15 17.53 9.06
N ASP A 136 7.06 18.35 9.60
CA ASP A 136 8.50 18.12 9.56
C ASP A 136 8.99 17.64 10.93
N PHE A 137 9.30 16.36 11.03
CA PHE A 137 9.73 15.68 12.26
C PHE A 137 11.27 15.73 12.45
N SER A 138 12.00 16.53 11.70
CA SER A 138 13.47 16.56 11.72
C SER A 138 14.11 16.92 13.07
N THR A 139 13.33 17.51 13.98
CA THR A 139 13.73 17.90 15.34
C THR A 139 13.38 16.85 16.40
N VAL A 140 12.67 15.77 16.05
CA VAL A 140 12.30 14.70 16.99
C VAL A 140 13.57 13.92 17.40
N PRO A 141 13.80 13.67 18.70
CA PRO A 141 14.91 12.82 19.16
C PRO A 141 14.81 11.39 18.63
N THR A 142 15.95 10.75 18.41
CA THR A 142 16.05 9.38 17.87
C THR A 142 16.72 8.41 18.86
N ASP A 143 16.65 8.71 20.15
CA ASP A 143 17.03 7.81 21.23
C ASP A 143 16.05 6.63 21.38
N GLN A 144 14.87 6.73 20.73
CA GLN A 144 13.90 5.68 20.50
C GLN A 144 13.48 5.67 19.02
N ARG A 145 12.66 4.69 18.61
CA ARG A 145 12.00 4.77 17.29
C ARG A 145 11.04 5.95 17.26
N VAL A 146 10.71 6.44 16.08
CA VAL A 146 9.74 7.53 15.90
C VAL A 146 8.53 7.00 15.16
N ALA A 147 7.33 7.27 15.67
CA ALA A 147 6.11 7.26 14.87
C ALA A 147 5.62 8.70 14.76
N GLY A 148 5.71 9.29 13.57
CA GLY A 148 5.25 10.67 13.33
C GLY A 148 3.76 10.79 13.65
N PHE A 149 2.99 9.81 13.19
CA PHE A 149 1.60 9.57 13.57
C PHE A 149 1.45 8.12 14.02
N TYR A 150 0.95 7.91 15.23
CA TYR A 150 0.58 6.59 15.73
C TYR A 150 -0.93 6.50 15.82
N ILE A 151 -1.52 5.48 15.20
CA ILE A 151 -2.95 5.20 15.25
C ILE A 151 -3.14 3.99 16.14
N GLU A 152 -3.74 4.18 17.31
CA GLU A 152 -3.92 3.12 18.31
C GLU A 152 -4.78 1.96 17.81
N THR A 153 -4.58 0.76 18.37
CA THR A 153 -5.25 -0.48 18.00
C THR A 153 -6.78 -0.41 18.01
N ALA A 154 -7.38 0.32 18.98
CA ALA A 154 -8.84 0.43 19.10
C ALA A 154 -9.46 1.53 18.21
N VAL A 155 -8.64 2.35 17.56
CA VAL A 155 -9.11 3.45 16.72
C VAL A 155 -9.61 2.93 15.39
N THR A 156 -10.70 3.49 14.88
CA THR A 156 -11.28 3.15 13.57
C THR A 156 -11.79 4.40 12.85
N GLY A 157 -11.90 4.33 11.52
CA GLY A 157 -12.55 5.37 10.72
C GLY A 157 -11.88 6.75 10.77
N VAL A 158 -10.58 6.82 11.07
CA VAL A 158 -9.81 8.06 10.97
C VAL A 158 -9.40 8.30 9.53
N ASN A 159 -9.46 9.55 9.09
CA ASN A 159 -9.10 9.95 7.73
C ASN A 159 -8.00 11.02 7.75
N PHE A 160 -6.98 10.88 6.91
CA PHE A 160 -5.95 11.87 6.68
C PHE A 160 -5.97 12.32 5.21
N VAL A 161 -6.01 13.64 4.99
CA VAL A 161 -6.22 14.20 3.66
C VAL A 161 -5.28 15.35 3.34
N GLY A 162 -4.46 15.21 2.29
CA GLY A 162 -3.89 16.34 1.57
C GLY A 162 -2.66 17.04 2.16
N PHE A 163 -1.88 16.40 3.04
CA PHE A 163 -0.65 16.99 3.60
C PHE A 163 0.57 16.05 3.51
N ASP A 164 1.76 16.62 3.75
CA ASP A 164 3.04 15.94 3.61
C ASP A 164 3.67 15.65 4.97
N VAL A 165 4.41 14.54 5.06
CA VAL A 165 5.20 14.13 6.23
C VAL A 165 6.65 13.92 5.83
N THR A 166 7.54 14.67 6.47
CA THR A 166 8.97 14.70 6.15
C THR A 166 9.86 14.66 7.39
N GLY A 167 11.15 14.35 7.19
CA GLY A 167 12.16 14.52 8.22
C GLY A 167 12.07 13.55 9.40
N VAL A 168 11.26 12.50 9.32
CA VAL A 168 11.23 11.45 10.36
C VAL A 168 12.57 10.71 10.32
N LYS A 169 13.34 10.79 11.41
CA LYS A 169 14.67 10.17 11.51
C LYS A 169 14.63 8.85 12.26
N VAL A 170 15.58 7.96 11.96
CA VAL A 170 15.69 6.64 12.62
C VAL A 170 16.86 6.57 13.61
N GLY A 171 17.88 7.42 13.43
CA GLY A 171 19.07 7.40 14.27
C GLY A 171 19.77 6.03 14.27
N GLY A 172 20.00 5.46 15.45
CA GLY A 172 20.62 4.15 15.63
C GLY A 172 19.63 2.97 15.64
N GLN A 173 18.33 3.24 15.43
CA GLN A 173 17.27 2.22 15.55
C GLN A 173 17.15 1.37 14.29
N LYS A 174 16.40 0.26 14.41
CA LYS A 174 16.09 -0.61 13.27
C LYS A 174 15.14 0.02 12.27
N GLN A 175 14.12 0.73 12.74
CA GLN A 175 13.11 1.35 11.89
C GLN A 175 12.44 2.48 12.65
N SER A 176 11.70 3.30 11.91
CA SER A 176 10.77 4.32 12.38
C SER A 176 9.72 4.49 11.28
N GLU A 177 8.63 5.18 11.56
CA GLU A 177 7.50 5.27 10.65
C GLU A 177 6.93 6.70 10.60
N ALA A 178 6.66 7.22 9.41
CA ALA A 178 5.89 8.45 9.26
C ALA A 178 4.44 8.22 9.73
N PHE A 179 3.82 7.12 9.30
CA PHE A 179 2.54 6.64 9.81
C PHE A 179 2.67 5.20 10.32
N ARG A 180 2.45 4.99 11.61
CA ARG A 180 2.34 3.67 12.24
C ARG A 180 0.87 3.39 12.54
N ILE A 181 0.27 2.46 11.80
CA ILE A 181 -1.18 2.19 11.84
C ILE A 181 -1.43 0.86 12.55
N ALA A 182 -1.74 0.92 13.85
CA ALA A 182 -2.11 -0.26 14.64
C ALA A 182 -3.62 -0.55 14.66
N GLY A 183 -4.46 0.46 14.35
CA GLY A 183 -5.91 0.36 14.21
C GLY A 183 -6.40 0.67 12.78
N GLY A 184 -7.49 1.41 12.62
CA GLY A 184 -8.12 1.71 11.34
C GLY A 184 -7.91 3.15 10.88
N ALA A 185 -7.19 3.36 9.76
CA ALA A 185 -6.97 4.68 9.19
C ALA A 185 -6.91 4.69 7.65
N ASN A 186 -7.44 5.76 7.06
CA ASN A 186 -7.50 5.98 5.62
C ASN A 186 -6.75 7.25 5.22
N PHE A 187 -6.20 7.26 4.01
CA PHE A 187 -5.31 8.29 3.52
C PHE A 187 -5.72 8.69 2.10
N PHE A 188 -5.80 9.99 1.85
CA PHE A 188 -6.11 10.53 0.52
C PHE A 188 -5.21 11.72 0.18
N LYS A 189 -4.55 11.66 -0.99
CA LYS A 189 -3.58 12.69 -1.43
C LYS A 189 -2.51 12.97 -0.38
N MET A 190 -1.99 11.93 0.26
CA MET A 190 -0.94 12.04 1.26
C MET A 190 0.43 11.88 0.61
N ALA A 191 1.47 12.46 1.22
CA ALA A 191 2.84 12.19 0.83
C ALA A 191 3.72 11.96 2.06
N ALA A 192 4.45 10.84 2.10
CA ALA A 192 5.47 10.58 3.10
C ALA A 192 6.83 10.50 2.41
N HIS A 193 7.67 11.53 2.58
CA HIS A 193 8.90 11.61 1.81
C HIS A 193 10.07 12.29 2.50
N ASP A 194 11.27 12.05 1.97
CA ASP A 194 12.53 12.57 2.51
C ASP A 194 12.67 12.25 4.02
N ASN A 195 12.35 11.00 4.36
CA ASN A 195 12.48 10.44 5.71
C ASN A 195 13.64 9.43 5.77
N GLU A 196 14.06 9.09 6.98
CA GLU A 196 14.88 7.90 7.27
C GLU A 196 14.03 6.73 7.76
N ALA A 197 12.73 6.78 7.51
CA ALA A 197 11.68 6.00 8.15
C ALA A 197 10.68 5.50 7.09
N ILE A 198 10.00 4.39 7.38
CA ILE A 198 8.95 3.83 6.51
C ILE A 198 7.85 4.88 6.33
N GLY A 199 7.31 5.01 5.12
CA GLY A 199 6.22 5.95 4.86
C GLY A 199 4.93 5.58 5.61
N PHE A 200 4.33 4.46 5.22
CA PHE A 200 3.07 3.96 5.81
C PHE A 200 3.28 2.53 6.30
N TYR A 201 2.96 2.24 7.55
CA TYR A 201 3.21 0.93 8.16
C TYR A 201 1.98 0.42 8.92
N TYR A 202 1.18 -0.40 8.25
CA TYR A 202 0.08 -1.12 8.88
C TYR A 202 0.63 -2.31 9.67
N THR A 203 0.26 -2.42 10.94
CA THR A 203 0.73 -3.44 11.86
C THR A 203 -0.37 -3.83 12.85
N LEU A 204 -0.22 -4.96 13.57
CA LEU A 204 -1.21 -5.42 14.54
C LEU A 204 -2.61 -5.58 13.92
N ASP A 205 -3.60 -4.84 14.41
CA ASP A 205 -4.97 -4.82 13.88
C ASP A 205 -5.19 -3.78 12.77
N GLY A 206 -4.09 -3.20 12.28
CA GLY A 206 -3.99 -2.24 11.19
C GLY A 206 -4.88 -2.58 9.99
N THR A 207 -5.73 -1.65 9.55
CA THR A 207 -6.52 -1.78 8.33
C THR A 207 -6.87 -0.41 7.75
N GLY A 208 -7.15 -0.35 6.44
CA GLY A 208 -7.68 0.84 5.80
C GLY A 208 -7.20 1.02 4.37
N VAL A 209 -7.46 2.21 3.83
CA VAL A 209 -7.21 2.53 2.42
C VAL A 209 -6.18 3.64 2.31
N VAL A 210 -5.19 3.45 1.45
CA VAL A 210 -4.34 4.52 0.93
C VAL A 210 -4.76 4.77 -0.52
N LEU A 211 -5.01 6.03 -0.84
CA LEU A 211 -5.54 6.43 -2.13
C LEU A 211 -4.81 7.66 -2.65
N ASP A 212 -4.40 7.62 -3.92
CA ASP A 212 -3.81 8.74 -4.64
C ASP A 212 -2.63 9.38 -3.87
N SER A 213 -1.80 8.57 -3.22
CA SER A 213 -0.76 9.00 -2.29
C SER A 213 0.65 8.55 -2.71
N ASP A 214 1.65 9.23 -2.20
CA ASP A 214 3.05 9.03 -2.57
C ASP A 214 3.91 8.67 -1.35
N SER A 215 4.86 7.75 -1.52
CA SER A 215 5.86 7.42 -0.51
C SER A 215 7.24 7.29 -1.13
N TYR A 216 8.13 8.28 -0.91
CA TYR A 216 9.35 8.36 -1.69
C TYR A 216 10.56 8.99 -0.99
N ASN A 217 11.76 8.71 -1.50
CA ASN A 217 13.01 9.15 -0.90
C ASN A 217 13.10 8.81 0.61
N ASN A 218 12.47 7.70 1.02
CA ASN A 218 12.57 7.23 2.39
C ASN A 218 13.78 6.31 2.49
N ILE A 219 14.88 6.81 3.08
CA ILE A 219 16.19 6.17 3.03
C ILE A 219 16.67 5.84 4.44
N GLY A 220 16.68 4.56 4.81
CA GLY A 220 17.37 4.11 6.02
C GLY A 220 18.88 4.32 5.86
N PRO A 221 19.52 5.24 6.62
CA PRO A 221 20.90 5.65 6.32
C PRO A 221 21.94 4.64 6.81
N THR A 222 21.54 3.67 7.63
CA THR A 222 22.44 2.67 8.23
C THR A 222 22.21 1.30 7.64
N ALA A 223 23.18 0.38 7.78
CA ALA A 223 22.97 -1.02 7.38
C ALA A 223 21.85 -1.72 8.17
N LEU A 224 21.52 -1.20 9.36
CA LEU A 224 20.46 -1.74 10.20
C LEU A 224 19.07 -1.27 9.73
N SER A 225 18.93 -0.01 9.31
CA SER A 225 17.65 0.56 8.91
C SER A 225 17.34 0.50 7.42
N ALA A 226 18.38 0.44 6.57
CA ALA A 226 18.21 0.46 5.12
C ALA A 226 17.35 -0.67 4.57
N GLY A 227 17.49 -1.89 5.13
CA GLY A 227 16.69 -3.06 4.79
C GLY A 227 15.43 -3.21 5.67
N ASN A 228 14.85 -2.08 6.09
CA ASN A 228 13.57 -2.01 6.80
C ASN A 228 12.82 -0.70 6.46
N THR A 229 13.23 0.05 5.43
CA THR A 229 12.68 1.38 5.12
C THR A 229 11.95 1.34 3.79
N ASP A 230 10.70 0.88 3.86
CA ASP A 230 9.81 0.74 2.72
C ASP A 230 9.04 2.03 2.42
N GLY A 231 8.44 2.09 1.22
CA GLY A 231 7.41 3.06 0.91
C GLY A 231 6.13 2.80 1.69
N PHE A 232 5.55 1.61 1.47
CA PHE A 232 4.30 1.15 2.07
C PHE A 232 4.46 -0.28 2.60
N GLY A 233 4.32 -0.44 3.92
CA GLY A 233 4.31 -1.72 4.62
C GLY A 233 2.89 -2.12 5.08
N ALA A 234 2.44 -3.31 4.70
CA ALA A 234 1.14 -3.87 5.06
C ALA A 234 1.30 -5.24 5.77
N HIS A 235 1.49 -5.20 7.08
CA HIS A 235 1.80 -6.36 7.92
C HIS A 235 0.68 -6.63 8.95
N ALA A 236 -0.57 -6.44 8.54
CA ALA A 236 -1.73 -6.39 9.42
C ALA A 236 -2.97 -7.03 8.77
N LYS A 237 -4.18 -6.55 9.08
CA LYS A 237 -5.44 -6.96 8.46
C LYS A 237 -5.54 -6.42 7.02
N ASP A 238 -6.75 -6.41 6.46
CA ASP A 238 -6.96 -6.01 5.07
C ASP A 238 -6.52 -4.56 4.81
N VAL A 239 -5.77 -4.34 3.72
CA VAL A 239 -5.27 -3.01 3.31
C VAL A 239 -5.45 -2.85 1.80
N TRP A 240 -5.84 -1.66 1.37
CA TRP A 240 -6.00 -1.31 -0.05
C TRP A 240 -5.10 -0.14 -0.42
N PHE A 241 -4.22 -0.35 -1.38
CA PHE A 241 -3.44 0.68 -2.08
C PHE A 241 -4.07 0.89 -3.45
N ILE A 242 -4.37 2.15 -3.78
CA ILE A 242 -5.08 2.49 -5.02
C ILE A 242 -4.49 3.78 -5.60
N ASN A 243 -3.98 3.70 -6.84
CA ASN A 243 -3.34 4.81 -7.55
C ASN A 243 -2.16 5.45 -6.77
N ASP A 244 -1.48 4.68 -5.95
CA ASP A 244 -0.37 5.12 -5.13
C ASP A 244 0.96 5.03 -5.90
N ARG A 245 1.98 5.75 -5.43
CA ARG A 245 3.34 5.66 -5.99
C ARG A 245 4.38 5.51 -4.90
N ALA A 246 5.28 4.55 -5.08
CA ALA A 246 6.49 4.39 -4.29
C ALA A 246 7.73 4.57 -5.17
N TRP A 247 8.69 5.40 -4.76
CA TRP A 247 9.98 5.46 -5.46
C TRP A 247 11.15 5.87 -4.58
N HIS A 248 12.35 5.39 -4.91
CA HIS A 248 13.58 5.72 -4.19
C HIS A 248 13.51 5.47 -2.66
N ASN A 249 12.72 4.48 -2.22
CA ASN A 249 12.83 3.95 -0.87
C ASN A 249 14.01 2.98 -0.79
N SER A 250 14.73 2.93 0.33
CA SER A 250 15.96 2.14 0.41
C SER A 250 15.70 0.64 0.42
N ASP A 251 14.60 0.17 1.00
CA ASP A 251 14.26 -1.25 1.02
C ASP A 251 13.33 -1.61 -0.15
N ASP A 252 12.01 -1.66 0.06
CA ASP A 252 11.04 -1.93 -1.00
C ASP A 252 10.07 -0.77 -1.24
N GLY A 253 9.39 -0.79 -2.39
CA GLY A 253 8.28 0.12 -2.63
C GLY A 253 7.06 -0.26 -1.80
N TYR A 254 6.64 -1.51 -1.93
CA TYR A 254 5.53 -2.12 -1.20
C TYR A 254 5.97 -3.46 -0.59
N ASP A 255 5.68 -3.68 0.69
CA ASP A 255 5.95 -4.94 1.40
C ASP A 255 4.73 -5.40 2.20
N SER A 256 4.21 -6.61 1.92
CA SER A 256 3.15 -7.26 2.71
C SER A 256 3.56 -8.56 3.39
N ILE A 257 4.85 -8.71 3.71
CA ILE A 257 5.34 -9.83 4.50
C ILE A 257 4.62 -9.88 5.85
N THR A 258 4.29 -11.09 6.31
CA THR A 258 3.61 -11.36 7.59
C THR A 258 2.18 -10.80 7.73
N SER A 259 1.60 -10.25 6.66
CA SER A 259 0.20 -9.80 6.65
C SER A 259 -0.74 -10.89 7.14
N THR A 260 -1.69 -10.56 8.01
CA THR A 260 -2.73 -11.48 8.49
C THR A 260 -4.02 -11.34 7.71
N GLY A 261 -4.22 -10.20 7.04
CA GLY A 261 -5.25 -9.95 6.04
C GLY A 261 -4.72 -9.89 4.62
N ARG A 262 -5.63 -9.68 3.68
CA ARG A 262 -5.37 -9.59 2.25
C ARG A 262 -5.01 -8.16 1.87
N VAL A 263 -4.19 -8.02 0.83
CA VAL A 263 -3.74 -6.70 0.37
C VAL A 263 -4.07 -6.55 -1.10
N ALA A 264 -4.70 -5.44 -1.45
CA ALA A 264 -5.00 -5.07 -2.83
C ALA A 264 -4.08 -3.93 -3.27
N TYR A 265 -3.45 -4.10 -4.42
CA TYR A 265 -2.62 -3.12 -5.10
C TYR A 265 -3.26 -2.84 -6.47
N ILE A 266 -3.87 -1.66 -6.63
CA ILE A 266 -4.69 -1.34 -7.79
C ILE A 266 -4.14 -0.07 -8.46
N ASN A 267 -3.64 -0.21 -9.69
CA ASN A 267 -3.04 0.89 -10.46
C ASN A 267 -1.81 1.54 -9.78
N ASP A 268 -1.10 0.83 -8.91
CA ASP A 268 0.01 1.38 -8.14
C ASP A 268 1.33 1.35 -8.92
N TRP A 269 2.21 2.33 -8.69
CA TRP A 269 3.53 2.39 -9.33
C TRP A 269 4.65 2.23 -8.30
N SER A 270 5.62 1.37 -8.58
CA SER A 270 6.78 1.12 -7.73
C SER A 270 8.07 1.11 -8.54
N PHE A 271 8.97 2.07 -8.31
CA PHE A 271 10.12 2.26 -9.19
C PHE A 271 11.38 2.84 -8.54
N GLY A 272 12.56 2.46 -9.05
CA GLY A 272 13.84 3.06 -8.67
C GLY A 272 14.33 2.75 -7.26
N HIS A 273 13.91 1.65 -6.64
CA HIS A 273 14.43 1.23 -5.33
C HIS A 273 15.86 0.68 -5.48
N HIS A 274 16.88 1.40 -5.02
CA HIS A 274 18.31 1.05 -5.26
C HIS A 274 19.15 0.93 -3.99
N GLY A 275 18.51 0.79 -2.84
CA GLY A 275 19.20 0.75 -1.57
C GLY A 275 19.51 2.15 -1.05
N ASN A 276 20.12 2.19 0.12
CA ASN A 276 20.70 3.42 0.64
C ASN A 276 21.99 3.82 -0.14
N GLN A 277 22.74 4.79 0.38
CA GLN A 277 23.99 5.27 -0.23
C GLN A 277 25.07 4.18 -0.44
N ASN A 278 24.92 3.01 0.18
CA ASN A 278 25.81 1.85 0.03
C ASN A 278 25.16 0.69 -0.76
N GLY A 279 23.97 0.90 -1.34
CA GLY A 279 23.19 -0.14 -2.01
C GLY A 279 22.62 -1.20 -1.07
N VAL A 280 22.43 -0.87 0.21
CA VAL A 280 21.81 -1.78 1.21
C VAL A 280 20.30 -1.62 1.20
N GLY A 281 19.59 -2.74 1.25
CA GLY A 281 18.15 -2.88 1.11
C GLY A 281 17.83 -3.98 0.09
N ASP A 282 16.65 -4.58 0.18
CA ASP A 282 16.21 -5.68 -0.68
C ASP A 282 15.80 -5.20 -2.07
N GLN A 283 15.31 -3.96 -2.23
CA GLN A 283 15.16 -3.27 -3.51
C GLN A 283 14.05 -3.80 -4.43
N ASN A 284 12.96 -4.33 -3.87
CA ASN A 284 11.83 -4.82 -4.66
C ASN A 284 10.80 -3.72 -4.95
N GLY A 285 10.11 -3.87 -6.08
CA GLY A 285 8.95 -3.04 -6.40
C GLY A 285 7.76 -3.39 -5.50
N PHE A 286 7.24 -4.60 -5.69
CA PHE A 286 6.15 -5.19 -4.91
C PHE A 286 6.60 -6.51 -4.30
N LYS A 287 6.85 -6.53 -2.99
CA LYS A 287 7.11 -7.72 -2.18
C LYS A 287 5.80 -8.17 -1.55
N VAL A 288 5.11 -9.09 -2.24
CA VAL A 288 3.71 -9.43 -1.95
C VAL A 288 3.64 -10.75 -1.21
N GLY A 289 3.65 -10.69 0.13
CA GLY A 289 3.49 -11.86 0.99
C GLY A 289 4.80 -12.34 1.61
N GLY A 290 4.83 -13.60 2.02
CA GLY A 290 5.90 -14.21 2.80
C GLY A 290 5.65 -14.17 4.30
N TYR A 291 6.32 -15.06 5.03
CA TYR A 291 6.29 -15.10 6.50
C TYR A 291 7.67 -15.31 7.09
N ALA A 292 8.70 -14.82 6.39
CA ALA A 292 10.08 -15.22 6.61
C ALA A 292 10.18 -16.77 6.67
N TYR A 293 11.10 -17.28 7.49
CA TYR A 293 11.27 -18.72 7.74
C TYR A 293 10.34 -19.26 8.84
N ARG A 294 9.27 -18.53 9.20
CA ARG A 294 8.34 -18.93 10.27
C ARG A 294 7.37 -20.01 9.78
N THR A 295 7.19 -21.08 10.55
CA THR A 295 6.29 -22.20 10.21
C THR A 295 5.10 -22.36 11.18
N THR A 296 4.95 -21.45 12.15
CA THR A 296 3.90 -21.45 13.17
C THR A 296 3.32 -20.04 13.36
N GLY A 297 2.12 -19.92 13.93
CA GLY A 297 1.46 -18.62 14.09
C GLY A 297 1.19 -17.92 12.75
N LEU A 298 0.97 -18.71 11.70
CA LEU A 298 0.56 -18.24 10.39
C LEU A 298 -0.97 -18.14 10.36
N PRO A 299 -1.54 -17.18 9.63
CA PRO A 299 -2.99 -17.13 9.41
C PRO A 299 -3.46 -18.39 8.68
N ASP A 300 -4.70 -18.80 8.98
CA ASP A 300 -5.38 -19.91 8.32
C ASP A 300 -6.81 -19.48 7.95
N PRO A 301 -7.12 -19.31 6.66
CA PRO A 301 -6.25 -19.52 5.51
C PRO A 301 -5.11 -18.49 5.41
N ILE A 302 -4.05 -18.82 4.67
CA ILE A 302 -3.03 -17.85 4.25
C ILE A 302 -3.72 -16.81 3.33
N PRO A 303 -3.57 -15.50 3.59
CA PRO A 303 -4.09 -14.43 2.74
C PRO A 303 -3.64 -14.52 1.30
N LEU A 304 -4.58 -14.24 0.41
CA LEU A 304 -4.39 -14.19 -1.04
C LEU A 304 -4.50 -12.74 -1.53
N HIS A 305 -3.38 -12.14 -1.93
CA HIS A 305 -3.31 -10.73 -2.32
C HIS A 305 -3.81 -10.50 -3.75
N THR A 306 -3.91 -9.23 -4.18
CA THR A 306 -4.32 -8.86 -5.54
C THR A 306 -3.42 -7.73 -6.04
N VAL A 307 -2.80 -7.90 -7.20
CA VAL A 307 -1.98 -6.89 -7.87
C VAL A 307 -2.49 -6.74 -9.29
N ILE A 308 -3.13 -5.61 -9.58
CA ILE A 308 -3.76 -5.37 -10.88
C ILE A 308 -3.44 -3.98 -11.44
N ASN A 309 -3.16 -3.93 -12.75
CA ASN A 309 -2.87 -2.69 -13.47
C ASN A 309 -1.68 -1.90 -12.87
N SER A 310 -0.79 -2.56 -12.15
CA SER A 310 0.33 -1.93 -11.45
C SER A 310 1.61 -1.94 -12.29
N LEU A 311 2.49 -1.00 -11.99
CA LEU A 311 3.76 -0.79 -12.69
C LEU A 311 4.94 -1.04 -11.74
N GLY A 312 5.82 -1.98 -12.06
CA GLY A 312 7.13 -2.15 -11.42
C GLY A 312 8.25 -1.80 -12.41
N ALA A 313 9.10 -0.81 -12.11
CA ALA A 313 10.12 -0.38 -13.07
C ALA A 313 11.46 0.00 -12.43
N ASP A 314 12.56 -0.52 -12.98
CA ASP A 314 13.93 -0.17 -12.56
C ASP A 314 14.19 -0.35 -11.05
N ASN A 315 13.59 -1.37 -10.45
CA ASN A 315 13.86 -1.72 -9.06
C ASN A 315 15.14 -2.57 -9.00
N GLY A 316 16.00 -2.29 -8.02
CA GLY A 316 17.33 -2.90 -7.88
C GLY A 316 17.31 -4.41 -7.69
N ALA A 317 16.17 -5.00 -7.33
CA ALA A 317 15.92 -6.42 -7.28
C ALA A 317 14.78 -6.86 -8.21
N ASN A 318 13.65 -7.29 -7.65
CA ASN A 318 12.50 -7.76 -8.41
C ASN A 318 11.48 -6.63 -8.61
N ASN A 319 10.74 -6.66 -9.71
CA ASN A 319 9.60 -5.75 -9.87
C ASN A 319 8.37 -6.28 -9.12
N PHE A 320 7.99 -7.54 -9.35
CA PHE A 320 6.91 -8.23 -8.64
C PHE A 320 7.45 -9.51 -8.02
N TYR A 321 7.25 -9.71 -6.72
CA TYR A 321 7.85 -10.80 -5.96
C TYR A 321 6.85 -11.45 -4.99
N ALA A 322 6.65 -12.77 -5.12
CA ALA A 322 5.80 -13.58 -4.22
C ALA A 322 6.40 -13.82 -2.82
N ASN A 323 7.70 -13.52 -2.65
CA ASN A 323 8.39 -13.48 -1.37
C ASN A 323 8.23 -14.71 -0.46
N HIS A 324 8.46 -15.91 -0.99
CA HIS A 324 8.42 -17.14 -0.20
C HIS A 324 7.04 -17.43 0.41
N GLN A 325 5.96 -16.97 -0.23
CA GLN A 325 4.60 -17.23 0.26
C GLN A 325 4.39 -18.75 0.41
N PRO A 326 3.94 -19.25 1.59
CA PRO A 326 3.62 -20.66 1.79
C PRO A 326 2.24 -21.02 1.23
N GLY A 327 1.93 -20.53 0.03
CA GLY A 327 0.60 -20.42 -0.55
C GLY A 327 0.70 -19.73 -1.90
N GLN A 328 -0.44 -19.58 -2.57
CA GLN A 328 -0.55 -18.57 -3.61
C GLN A 328 -0.35 -17.19 -2.98
N SER A 329 0.57 -16.39 -3.52
CA SER A 329 0.76 -15.01 -3.08
C SER A 329 -0.37 -14.13 -3.58
N ALA A 330 -0.62 -14.10 -4.89
CA ALA A 330 -1.54 -13.13 -5.46
C ALA A 330 -2.20 -13.56 -6.77
N TYR A 331 -3.18 -12.75 -7.16
CA TYR A 331 -3.55 -12.55 -8.56
C TYR A 331 -2.68 -11.44 -9.14
N TRP A 332 -1.90 -11.75 -10.18
CA TRP A 332 -1.04 -10.82 -10.91
C TRP A 332 -1.69 -10.52 -12.27
N ILE A 333 -2.48 -9.46 -12.37
CA ILE A 333 -3.32 -9.20 -13.54
C ILE A 333 -2.94 -7.89 -14.21
N ASN A 334 -2.67 -7.92 -15.51
CA ASN A 334 -2.48 -6.72 -16.32
C ASN A 334 -1.38 -5.77 -15.81
N ASN A 335 -0.37 -6.31 -15.13
CA ASN A 335 0.75 -5.52 -14.63
C ASN A 335 1.80 -5.29 -15.72
N THR A 336 2.66 -4.29 -15.52
CA THR A 336 3.81 -4.06 -16.39
C THR A 336 5.08 -3.99 -15.57
N ALA A 337 6.07 -4.77 -15.97
CA ALA A 337 7.36 -4.88 -15.33
C ALA A 337 8.48 -4.50 -16.31
N TYR A 338 9.41 -3.66 -15.88
CA TYR A 338 10.52 -3.20 -16.71
C TYR A 338 11.84 -3.19 -15.96
N LYS A 339 12.88 -3.72 -16.61
CA LYS A 339 14.30 -3.55 -16.23
C LYS A 339 14.55 -3.87 -14.75
N PRO A 340 14.38 -5.11 -14.30
CA PRO A 340 14.73 -5.50 -12.94
C PRO A 340 16.26 -5.40 -12.77
N GLY A 341 16.72 -5.19 -11.54
CA GLY A 341 18.14 -5.19 -11.20
C GLY A 341 18.69 -6.61 -11.10
N TYR A 342 19.08 -7.04 -9.90
CA TYR A 342 19.62 -8.40 -9.71
C TYR A 342 18.56 -9.51 -9.69
N GLY A 343 17.28 -9.14 -9.60
CA GLY A 343 16.14 -10.07 -9.56
C GLY A 343 15.52 -10.32 -10.93
N ALA A 344 14.19 -10.44 -10.95
CA ALA A 344 13.39 -10.61 -12.17
C ALA A 344 12.21 -9.64 -12.21
N ASN A 345 11.59 -9.51 -13.39
CA ASN A 345 10.34 -8.78 -13.52
C ASN A 345 9.24 -9.42 -12.67
N PHE A 346 9.07 -10.74 -12.80
CA PHE A 346 8.16 -11.53 -11.98
C PHE A 346 8.96 -12.66 -11.30
N ASN A 347 9.03 -12.66 -9.98
CA ASN A 347 9.67 -13.71 -9.20
C ASN A 347 8.61 -14.42 -8.34
N MET A 348 8.30 -15.67 -8.69
CA MET A 348 7.20 -16.40 -8.08
C MET A 348 7.68 -17.39 -7.01
N LEU A 349 8.77 -17.07 -6.31
CA LEU A 349 9.32 -17.96 -5.27
C LEU A 349 8.30 -18.16 -4.14
N GLU A 350 7.90 -19.41 -3.93
CA GLU A 350 6.98 -19.84 -2.89
C GLU A 350 7.69 -20.72 -1.86
N ARG A 351 6.98 -21.06 -0.78
CA ARG A 351 7.33 -22.17 0.12
C ARG A 351 6.40 -23.35 -0.08
N VAL A 352 6.90 -24.57 0.13
CA VAL A 352 6.15 -25.82 -0.04
C VAL A 352 4.79 -25.78 0.67
N SER A 353 4.77 -25.32 1.92
CA SER A 353 3.56 -25.26 2.75
C SER A 353 3.75 -24.31 3.93
N PRO A 354 2.67 -23.96 4.65
CA PRO A 354 2.76 -23.20 5.90
C PRO A 354 3.70 -23.84 6.93
N THR A 355 3.83 -25.17 6.92
CA THR A 355 4.64 -25.94 7.85
C THR A 355 6.08 -26.21 7.39
N SER A 356 6.45 -25.88 6.15
CA SER A 356 7.79 -26.13 5.61
C SER A 356 8.53 -24.84 5.28
N PRO A 357 9.79 -24.64 5.72
CA PRO A 357 10.61 -23.48 5.36
C PRO A 357 11.25 -23.61 3.97
N GLU A 358 11.05 -24.74 3.28
CA GLU A 358 11.68 -25.02 1.99
C GLU A 358 11.03 -24.21 0.87
N ASN A 359 11.88 -23.56 0.07
CA ASN A 359 11.45 -22.80 -1.09
C ASN A 359 11.26 -23.69 -2.31
N ILE A 360 10.28 -23.34 -3.14
CA ILE A 360 9.98 -23.96 -4.43
C ILE A 360 9.66 -22.88 -5.45
N PRO A 361 9.89 -23.14 -6.75
CA PRO A 361 9.24 -22.35 -7.80
C PRO A 361 7.74 -22.33 -7.57
N GLY A 362 7.13 -21.16 -7.70
CA GLY A 362 5.71 -20.98 -7.52
C GLY A 362 4.94 -21.74 -8.58
N TYR A 363 3.86 -22.37 -8.15
CA TYR A 363 2.99 -23.13 -9.04
C TYR A 363 1.51 -22.87 -8.74
N ARG A 364 1.23 -22.01 -7.75
CA ARG A 364 -0.12 -21.66 -7.31
C ARG A 364 -0.51 -20.25 -7.73
N GLU A 365 0.44 -19.43 -8.18
CA GLU A 365 0.19 -18.09 -8.67
C GLU A 365 -0.77 -18.05 -9.86
N VAL A 366 -1.37 -16.88 -10.08
CA VAL A 366 -2.23 -16.61 -11.23
C VAL A 366 -1.71 -15.36 -11.93
N LEU A 367 -1.17 -15.53 -13.13
CA LEU A 367 -0.55 -14.48 -13.93
C LEU A 367 -1.31 -14.32 -15.25
N HIS A 368 -2.03 -13.22 -15.40
CA HIS A 368 -2.77 -12.92 -16.62
C HIS A 368 -2.48 -11.54 -17.17
N ASN A 369 -2.36 -11.41 -18.49
CA ASN A 369 -2.28 -10.12 -19.20
C ASN A 369 -1.03 -9.27 -18.86
N ASN A 370 0.01 -9.85 -18.26
CA ASN A 370 1.16 -9.09 -17.80
C ASN A 370 2.19 -8.83 -18.90
N VAL A 371 2.85 -7.68 -18.80
CA VAL A 371 4.01 -7.31 -19.63
C VAL A 371 5.28 -7.41 -18.79
N ALA A 372 6.29 -8.13 -19.29
CA ALA A 372 7.65 -8.09 -18.76
C ALA A 372 8.60 -7.67 -19.89
N PHE A 373 9.31 -6.57 -19.71
CA PHE A 373 10.18 -6.02 -20.74
C PHE A 373 11.61 -5.81 -20.25
N THR A 374 12.56 -6.46 -20.93
CA THR A 374 14.00 -6.52 -20.62
C THR A 374 14.35 -7.20 -19.30
N GLY A 375 15.60 -7.67 -19.17
CA GLY A 375 16.04 -8.47 -18.02
C GLY A 375 15.34 -9.85 -17.96
N PRO A 376 15.50 -10.60 -16.85
CA PRO A 376 14.75 -11.82 -16.62
C PRO A 376 13.25 -11.54 -16.56
N LEU A 377 12.46 -12.13 -17.47
CA LEU A 377 11.01 -11.94 -17.53
C LEU A 377 10.31 -12.58 -16.33
N THR A 378 10.67 -13.83 -16.04
CA THR A 378 10.22 -14.57 -14.87
C THR A 378 11.40 -15.26 -14.17
N SER A 379 11.23 -15.60 -12.89
CA SER A 379 12.12 -16.48 -12.14
C SER A 379 11.34 -17.22 -11.06
N ASN A 380 11.83 -18.41 -10.67
CA ASN A 380 11.18 -19.27 -9.69
C ASN A 380 9.70 -19.49 -9.99
N ASP A 381 9.39 -19.75 -11.26
CA ASP A 381 8.02 -19.86 -11.75
C ASP A 381 7.84 -21.22 -12.44
N ASN A 382 6.83 -21.94 -12.00
CA ASN A 382 6.36 -23.22 -12.52
C ASN A 382 4.82 -23.23 -12.49
N THR A 383 4.20 -22.06 -12.72
CA THR A 383 2.77 -21.89 -12.77
C THR A 383 2.16 -22.73 -13.91
N PRO A 384 1.05 -23.46 -13.67
CA PRO A 384 0.37 -24.19 -14.72
C PRO A 384 -0.14 -23.26 -15.83
N ALA A 385 -0.11 -23.74 -17.08
CA ALA A 385 -0.48 -22.93 -18.23
C ALA A 385 -1.87 -22.28 -18.14
N ASP A 386 -2.84 -22.96 -17.50
CA ASP A 386 -4.20 -22.42 -17.30
C ASP A 386 -4.23 -21.17 -16.38
N ASN A 387 -3.25 -21.06 -15.48
CA ASN A 387 -3.07 -19.94 -14.56
C ASN A 387 -2.02 -18.93 -15.05
N GLU A 388 -1.41 -19.15 -16.22
CA GLU A 388 -0.34 -18.31 -16.77
C GLU A 388 -0.63 -17.94 -18.24
N THR A 389 -1.73 -17.22 -18.47
CA THR A 389 -2.23 -16.96 -19.83
C THR A 389 -2.14 -15.50 -20.24
N ASN A 390 -2.04 -15.28 -21.56
CA ASN A 390 -2.01 -13.96 -22.18
C ASN A 390 -0.91 -13.02 -21.60
N ASN A 391 0.20 -13.56 -21.11
CA ASN A 391 1.34 -12.73 -20.72
C ASN A 391 2.24 -12.51 -21.93
N SER A 392 2.99 -11.41 -21.94
CA SER A 392 3.96 -11.10 -23.01
C SER A 392 4.94 -12.26 -23.29
N TRP A 393 5.27 -13.08 -22.30
CA TRP A 393 6.14 -14.25 -22.43
C TRP A 393 5.42 -15.57 -22.74
N THR A 394 4.09 -15.64 -22.67
CA THR A 394 3.33 -16.87 -22.98
C THR A 394 2.63 -16.83 -24.33
N ILE A 395 2.24 -15.63 -24.81
CA ILE A 395 1.57 -15.47 -26.11
C ILE A 395 2.50 -15.89 -27.25
N ASN A 396 2.02 -16.81 -28.10
CA ASN A 396 2.74 -17.32 -29.27
C ASN A 396 4.15 -17.88 -28.95
N GLY A 397 4.36 -18.41 -27.74
CA GLY A 397 5.66 -18.89 -27.29
C GLY A 397 6.62 -17.78 -26.82
N GLY A 398 6.09 -16.57 -26.61
CA GLY A 398 6.82 -15.38 -26.20
C GLY A 398 6.83 -14.32 -27.29
N LEU A 399 6.19 -13.17 -27.03
CA LEU A 399 6.25 -12.02 -27.91
C LEU A 399 7.68 -11.48 -27.98
N SER A 400 8.11 -11.08 -29.18
CA SER A 400 9.38 -10.38 -29.35
C SER A 400 9.20 -8.89 -29.07
N VAL A 401 9.07 -8.55 -27.79
CA VAL A 401 8.86 -7.17 -27.34
C VAL A 401 10.14 -6.35 -27.51
N THR A 402 10.03 -5.18 -28.12
CA THR A 402 11.11 -4.23 -28.38
C THR A 402 10.79 -2.86 -27.79
N ALA A 403 11.80 -1.98 -27.74
CA ALA A 403 11.58 -0.59 -27.34
C ALA A 403 10.58 0.15 -28.26
N GLY A 404 10.49 -0.26 -29.54
CA GLY A 404 9.58 0.34 -30.51
C GLY A 404 8.11 -0.04 -30.33
N ASP A 405 7.80 -1.01 -29.45
CA ASP A 405 6.43 -1.37 -29.10
C ASP A 405 5.83 -0.43 -28.04
N PHE A 406 6.61 0.51 -27.51
CA PHE A 406 6.18 1.48 -26.50
C PHE A 406 6.27 2.92 -27.02
N GLU A 407 5.30 3.76 -26.63
CA GLU A 407 5.29 5.19 -26.96
C GLU A 407 6.46 5.95 -26.30
N SER A 408 6.86 5.54 -25.09
CA SER A 408 7.99 6.11 -24.37
C SER A 408 8.64 5.10 -23.42
N LEU A 409 9.95 5.25 -23.21
CA LEU A 409 10.73 4.61 -22.14
C LEU A 409 11.33 5.64 -21.17
N ASP A 410 10.84 6.88 -21.21
CA ASP A 410 11.27 7.95 -20.32
C ASP A 410 10.62 7.82 -18.93
N MET A 411 11.39 7.31 -17.97
CA MET A 411 10.95 7.13 -16.58
C MET A 411 10.73 8.46 -15.85
N GLN A 412 11.26 9.59 -16.32
CA GLN A 412 11.04 10.90 -15.65
C GLN A 412 9.55 11.28 -15.61
N GLN A 413 8.73 10.70 -16.47
CA GLN A 413 7.28 10.88 -16.47
C GLN A 413 6.62 10.36 -15.18
N LEU A 414 7.20 9.36 -14.51
CA LEU A 414 6.58 8.70 -13.35
C LEU A 414 6.56 9.59 -12.09
N THR A 415 7.49 10.55 -11.99
CA THR A 415 7.55 11.53 -10.90
C THR A 415 6.87 12.85 -11.25
N ALA A 416 6.20 12.94 -12.40
CA ALA A 416 5.40 14.11 -12.75
C ALA A 416 4.36 14.42 -11.65
N PRO A 417 4.00 15.70 -11.44
CA PRO A 417 2.99 16.06 -10.45
C PRO A 417 1.67 15.32 -10.69
N ARG A 418 1.03 14.88 -9.60
CA ARG A 418 -0.34 14.36 -9.66
C ARG A 418 -1.29 15.39 -10.26
N LYS A 419 -2.38 14.90 -10.84
CA LYS A 419 -3.49 15.74 -11.30
C LYS A 419 -4.13 16.46 -10.11
N ALA A 420 -4.88 17.54 -10.37
CA ALA A 420 -5.50 18.35 -9.32
C ALA A 420 -6.49 17.54 -8.45
N ASP A 421 -7.16 16.55 -9.04
CA ASP A 421 -8.06 15.60 -8.37
C ASP A 421 -7.31 14.54 -7.54
N GLY A 422 -5.98 14.49 -7.58
CA GLY A 422 -5.11 13.52 -6.89
C GLY A 422 -4.65 12.37 -7.79
N GLY A 423 -5.33 12.16 -8.91
CA GLY A 423 -5.05 11.05 -9.80
C GLY A 423 -3.63 11.05 -10.34
N LEU A 424 -3.16 9.87 -10.73
CA LEU A 424 -1.85 9.69 -11.35
C LEU A 424 -1.68 10.59 -12.59
N PRO A 425 -0.45 11.09 -12.85
CA PRO A 425 -0.18 11.88 -14.04
C PRO A 425 -0.44 11.09 -15.33
N ASP A 426 -0.76 11.80 -16.40
CA ASP A 426 -0.81 11.18 -17.71
C ASP A 426 0.60 10.93 -18.25
N VAL A 427 0.95 9.64 -18.39
CA VAL A 427 2.24 9.19 -18.90
C VAL A 427 2.06 8.31 -20.14
N SER A 428 3.13 8.26 -20.92
CA SER A 428 3.32 7.38 -22.09
C SER A 428 4.40 6.32 -21.84
N PHE A 429 5.04 6.36 -20.66
CA PHE A 429 6.02 5.37 -20.24
C PHE A 429 5.42 3.96 -20.29
N LEU A 430 6.04 3.06 -21.06
CA LEU A 430 5.59 1.69 -21.32
C LEU A 430 4.13 1.57 -21.81
N LYS A 431 3.57 2.63 -22.38
CA LYS A 431 2.29 2.57 -23.08
C LYS A 431 2.49 1.87 -24.43
N PRO A 432 1.77 0.79 -24.74
CA PRO A 432 1.87 0.15 -26.05
C PRO A 432 1.54 1.09 -27.21
N VAL A 433 2.34 1.05 -28.28
CA VAL A 433 2.06 1.77 -29.53
C VAL A 433 0.82 1.17 -30.19
N ALA A 434 -0.02 2.02 -30.80
CA ALA A 434 -1.18 1.59 -31.57
C ALA A 434 -0.79 0.57 -32.66
N GLY A 435 -1.49 -0.56 -32.71
CA GLY A 435 -1.24 -1.65 -33.66
C GLY A 435 -0.10 -2.59 -33.27
N SER A 436 0.64 -2.32 -32.19
CA SER A 436 1.61 -3.28 -31.63
C SER A 436 0.91 -4.54 -31.15
N ALA A 437 1.63 -5.66 -31.07
CA ALA A 437 1.08 -6.90 -30.52
C ALA A 437 0.58 -6.69 -29.07
N LEU A 438 1.34 -5.94 -28.25
CA LEU A 438 0.95 -5.61 -26.88
C LEU A 438 -0.43 -4.94 -26.83
N GLN A 439 -0.68 -3.96 -27.72
CA GLN A 439 -1.97 -3.27 -27.80
C GLN A 439 -3.10 -4.18 -28.30
N GLN A 440 -2.83 -5.03 -29.30
CA GLN A 440 -3.83 -5.96 -29.86
C GLN A 440 -4.31 -7.00 -28.85
N TYR A 441 -3.42 -7.45 -27.95
CA TYR A 441 -3.76 -8.39 -26.88
C TYR A 441 -4.24 -7.70 -25.59
N GLY A 442 -4.39 -6.37 -25.59
CA GLY A 442 -4.86 -5.60 -24.44
C GLY A 442 -3.93 -5.67 -23.23
N LEU A 443 -2.62 -5.70 -23.45
CA LEU A 443 -1.62 -5.88 -22.39
C LEU A 443 -1.11 -4.57 -21.82
N GLY A 444 -0.88 -4.58 -20.52
CA GLY A 444 -0.08 -3.59 -19.81
C GLY A 444 -0.88 -2.73 -18.86
N TYR A 445 -0.18 -2.07 -17.94
CA TYR A 445 -0.76 -1.37 -16.80
C TYR A 445 -1.65 -0.18 -17.20
N LEU A 446 -1.48 0.33 -18.44
CA LEU A 446 -2.30 1.38 -19.02
C LEU A 446 -3.37 0.88 -20.01
N ALA A 447 -3.51 -0.43 -20.20
CA ALA A 447 -4.45 -0.99 -21.18
C ALA A 447 -5.91 -0.64 -20.85
N ASP A 448 -6.25 -0.60 -19.56
CA ASP A 448 -7.59 -0.25 -19.07
C ASP A 448 -7.70 1.22 -18.66
N LYS A 449 -6.70 2.06 -19.00
CA LYS A 449 -6.67 3.44 -18.53
C LYS A 449 -7.90 4.21 -19.03
N GLY A 450 -8.68 4.74 -18.10
CA GLY A 450 -9.91 5.48 -18.39
C GLY A 450 -11.15 4.59 -18.56
N ASP A 451 -11.01 3.28 -18.36
CA ASP A 451 -12.11 2.32 -18.35
C ASP A 451 -12.18 1.58 -16.98
N PRO A 452 -12.87 2.16 -15.99
CA PRO A 452 -13.03 1.50 -14.70
C PRO A 452 -13.78 0.16 -14.78
N PHE A 453 -14.63 -0.02 -15.80
CA PHE A 453 -15.43 -1.23 -15.97
C PHE A 453 -14.55 -2.43 -16.32
N ALA A 454 -13.58 -2.25 -17.23
CA ALA A 454 -12.61 -3.30 -17.57
C ALA A 454 -11.82 -3.82 -16.35
N THR A 455 -11.41 -2.91 -15.47
CA THR A 455 -10.71 -3.28 -14.22
C THR A 455 -11.63 -4.06 -13.28
N LEU A 456 -12.87 -3.59 -13.09
CA LEU A 456 -13.86 -4.25 -12.25
C LEU A 456 -14.25 -5.63 -12.80
N GLU A 457 -14.37 -5.80 -14.11
CA GLU A 457 -14.67 -7.11 -14.73
C GLU A 457 -13.57 -8.14 -14.46
N LYS A 458 -12.30 -7.71 -14.54
CA LYS A 458 -11.13 -8.54 -14.21
C LYS A 458 -11.16 -8.94 -12.73
N LEU A 459 -11.47 -8.01 -11.83
CA LEU A 459 -11.60 -8.30 -10.39
C LEU A 459 -12.76 -9.24 -10.08
N VAL A 460 -13.95 -9.01 -10.65
CA VAL A 460 -15.10 -9.92 -10.50
C VAL A 460 -14.74 -11.33 -10.99
N THR A 461 -14.02 -11.44 -12.10
CA THR A 461 -13.54 -12.72 -12.61
C THR A 461 -12.55 -13.38 -11.65
N ALA A 462 -11.56 -12.64 -11.16
CA ALA A 462 -10.57 -13.16 -10.21
C ALA A 462 -11.23 -13.64 -8.90
N TYR A 463 -12.15 -12.85 -8.35
CA TYR A 463 -12.89 -13.20 -7.12
C TYR A 463 -13.91 -14.31 -7.31
N SER A 464 -14.42 -14.51 -8.52
CA SER A 464 -15.20 -15.72 -8.81
C SER A 464 -14.32 -16.97 -8.81
N SER A 465 -13.12 -16.87 -9.38
CA SER A 465 -12.17 -17.99 -9.43
C SER A 465 -11.59 -18.35 -8.05
N SER A 466 -11.42 -17.37 -7.14
CA SER A 466 -11.00 -17.62 -5.75
C SER A 466 -12.09 -18.24 -4.88
N GLY A 467 -13.35 -18.20 -5.33
CA GLY A 467 -14.52 -18.51 -4.50
C GLY A 467 -14.97 -17.37 -3.58
N ASP A 468 -14.36 -16.18 -3.68
CA ASP A 468 -14.84 -14.99 -2.99
C ASP A 468 -16.21 -14.54 -3.50
N ILE A 469 -16.53 -14.81 -4.77
CA ILE A 469 -17.88 -14.74 -5.34
C ILE A 469 -18.30 -16.17 -5.64
N ASP A 470 -19.14 -16.74 -4.78
CA ASP A 470 -19.43 -18.18 -4.79
C ASP A 470 -20.62 -18.59 -5.66
N ASN A 471 -21.31 -17.61 -6.25
CA ASN A 471 -22.54 -17.81 -7.02
C ASN A 471 -22.36 -17.38 -8.48
N GLN A 472 -22.47 -18.33 -9.40
CA GLN A 472 -22.30 -18.07 -10.84
C GLN A 472 -23.34 -17.10 -11.41
N GLY A 473 -24.61 -17.20 -10.98
CA GLY A 473 -25.65 -16.29 -11.44
C GLY A 473 -25.43 -14.86 -10.96
N LEU A 474 -24.90 -14.70 -9.75
CA LEU A 474 -24.47 -13.39 -9.24
C LEU A 474 -23.27 -12.85 -10.01
N ARG A 475 -22.24 -13.65 -10.25
CA ARG A 475 -21.10 -13.26 -11.09
C ARG A 475 -21.58 -12.73 -12.44
N ASP A 476 -22.44 -13.48 -13.13
CA ASP A 476 -22.92 -13.12 -14.47
C ASP A 476 -23.77 -11.83 -14.41
N SER A 477 -24.56 -11.64 -13.33
CA SER A 477 -25.32 -10.43 -13.04
C SER A 477 -24.43 -9.20 -12.83
N LEU A 478 -23.33 -9.34 -12.07
CA LEU A 478 -22.34 -8.29 -11.84
C LEU A 478 -21.61 -7.91 -13.13
N LEU A 479 -21.15 -8.90 -13.90
CA LEU A 479 -20.47 -8.68 -15.18
C LEU A 479 -21.40 -7.98 -16.18
N SER A 480 -22.66 -8.39 -16.30
CA SER A 480 -23.64 -7.72 -17.18
C SER A 480 -23.78 -6.24 -16.83
N LYS A 481 -23.86 -5.88 -15.53
CA LYS A 481 -23.97 -4.48 -15.11
C LYS A 481 -22.75 -3.66 -15.48
N LEU A 482 -21.56 -4.24 -15.41
CA LEU A 482 -20.34 -3.55 -15.83
C LEU A 482 -20.35 -3.33 -17.36
N GLN A 483 -20.74 -4.35 -18.12
CA GLN A 483 -20.88 -4.28 -19.59
C GLN A 483 -21.96 -3.29 -20.05
N ASP A 484 -23.01 -3.12 -19.25
CA ASP A 484 -24.10 -2.15 -19.48
C ASP A 484 -23.78 -0.76 -18.90
N HIS A 485 -22.58 -0.55 -18.34
CA HIS A 485 -22.12 0.69 -17.71
C HIS A 485 -23.00 1.15 -16.52
N GLU A 486 -23.62 0.23 -15.80
CA GLU A 486 -24.54 0.48 -14.68
C GLU A 486 -23.83 0.45 -13.31
N LEU A 487 -22.83 1.32 -13.10
CA LEU A 487 -22.00 1.29 -11.88
C LEU A 487 -22.80 1.40 -10.58
N ALA A 488 -23.86 2.21 -10.55
CA ALA A 488 -24.70 2.35 -9.37
C ALA A 488 -25.44 1.06 -9.00
N ALA A 489 -25.97 0.35 -10.01
CA ALA A 489 -26.64 -0.94 -9.82
C ALA A 489 -25.63 -2.01 -9.39
N PHE A 490 -24.44 -2.00 -9.98
CA PHE A 490 -23.33 -2.87 -9.60
C PHE A 490 -22.97 -2.69 -8.12
N THR A 491 -22.69 -1.45 -7.67
CA THR A 491 -22.36 -1.17 -6.27
C THR A 491 -23.51 -1.50 -5.32
N GLN A 492 -24.76 -1.31 -5.74
CA GLN A 492 -25.93 -1.70 -4.94
C GLN A 492 -26.01 -3.23 -4.76
N GLU A 493 -25.72 -4.01 -5.81
CA GLU A 493 -25.71 -5.47 -5.75
C GLU A 493 -24.57 -5.99 -4.88
N LEU A 494 -23.37 -5.40 -4.97
CA LEU A 494 -22.26 -5.70 -4.06
C LEU A 494 -22.67 -5.55 -2.60
N LYS A 495 -23.25 -4.40 -2.23
CA LYS A 495 -23.73 -4.13 -0.87
C LYS A 495 -24.80 -5.13 -0.43
N ALA A 496 -25.68 -5.53 -1.33
CA ALA A 496 -26.76 -6.47 -1.03
C ALA A 496 -26.27 -7.92 -0.83
N GLN A 497 -25.16 -8.31 -1.47
CA GLN A 497 -24.64 -9.68 -1.50
C GLN A 497 -23.38 -9.91 -0.65
N ARG A 498 -22.79 -8.82 -0.11
CA ARG A 498 -21.72 -8.87 0.89
C ARG A 498 -22.08 -9.80 2.05
N GLN A 499 -21.15 -10.67 2.43
CA GLN A 499 -21.30 -11.73 3.45
C GLN A 499 -22.42 -12.76 3.17
N LYS A 500 -22.99 -12.80 1.96
CA LYS A 500 -23.95 -13.84 1.52
C LYS A 500 -23.38 -14.72 0.42
N HIS A 501 -22.99 -14.07 -0.67
CA HIS A 501 -22.42 -14.69 -1.87
C HIS A 501 -21.14 -14.00 -2.35
N ILE A 502 -20.77 -12.90 -1.68
CA ILE A 502 -19.51 -12.18 -1.90
C ILE A 502 -18.82 -12.07 -0.54
N SER A 503 -17.56 -12.46 -0.46
CA SER A 503 -16.74 -12.26 0.73
C SER A 503 -16.64 -10.77 1.08
N GLU A 504 -16.38 -10.48 2.34
CA GLU A 504 -16.23 -9.10 2.83
C GLU A 504 -15.14 -8.36 2.04
N TYR A 505 -13.93 -8.93 1.99
CA TYR A 505 -12.81 -8.39 1.23
C TYR A 505 -13.14 -8.12 -0.25
N ALA A 506 -13.82 -9.03 -0.94
CA ALA A 506 -14.12 -8.84 -2.36
C ALA A 506 -15.16 -7.74 -2.59
N ALA A 507 -16.22 -7.70 -1.78
CA ALA A 507 -17.23 -6.64 -1.87
C ALA A 507 -16.61 -5.26 -1.58
N ASP A 508 -15.72 -5.21 -0.59
CA ASP A 508 -15.00 -4.04 -0.14
C ASP A 508 -14.02 -3.53 -1.20
N THR A 509 -13.19 -4.42 -1.75
CA THR A 509 -12.26 -4.08 -2.85
C THR A 509 -13.01 -3.56 -4.07
N LEU A 510 -14.06 -4.26 -4.52
CA LEU A 510 -14.82 -3.85 -5.70
C LEU A 510 -15.55 -2.50 -5.48
N THR A 511 -16.02 -2.24 -4.26
CA THR A 511 -16.65 -0.95 -3.91
C THR A 511 -15.63 0.19 -3.92
N LEU A 512 -14.44 -0.03 -3.36
CA LEU A 512 -13.36 0.95 -3.35
C LEU A 512 -12.89 1.28 -4.77
N VAL A 513 -12.62 0.25 -5.58
CA VAL A 513 -12.14 0.42 -6.96
C VAL A 513 -13.19 1.13 -7.81
N ALA A 514 -14.47 0.77 -7.67
CA ALA A 514 -15.57 1.46 -8.35
C ALA A 514 -15.61 2.95 -8.01
N ALA A 515 -15.49 3.31 -6.73
CA ALA A 515 -15.50 4.70 -6.30
C ALA A 515 -14.21 5.47 -6.67
N ALA A 516 -13.05 4.81 -6.64
CA ALA A 516 -11.76 5.44 -6.93
C ALA A 516 -11.53 5.68 -8.44
N LEU A 517 -12.02 4.79 -9.31
CA LEU A 517 -11.74 4.85 -10.74
C LEU A 517 -12.85 5.50 -11.59
N ALA A 518 -14.04 5.73 -11.03
CA ALA A 518 -15.16 6.39 -11.71
C ALA A 518 -15.18 7.92 -11.58
N ARG A 519 -14.04 8.53 -11.21
CA ARG A 519 -13.91 9.97 -10.91
C ARG A 519 -13.59 10.82 -12.13
#